data_AF-A0A350LRF3-F1
#
_entry.id   AF-A0A350LRF3-F1
#
_cell.length_a   1.000
_cell.length_b   1.000
_cell.length_c   1.000
_cell.angle_alpha   90.00
_cell.angle_beta   90.00
_cell.angle_gamma   90.00
#
_symmetry.space_group_name_H-M   'P 1'
#
loop_
_entity.id
_entity.type
_entity.pdbx_description
1 polymer ?
#
loop_
_entity_poly.entity_id
_entity_poly.type
_entity_poly.pdbx_seq_one_letter_code
_entity_poly.pdbx_strand_id
1 'polypeptide(L)'
;WAWRATATDRTRAAHELRFLEHFKRAEDILAPFDGVDLDAPSLAAAQCALLAARRQPRMRVADDYERLIDLDPDSPRHMRALGEALLPARYGSYDMLDLEARRTAARTGEIWGAGAYAWVYFDALALDPGAITHLDSEFFVDGLRDIVARRRDQHVINQLSAFCGIVMAPKTGKDRLSSSLDAARRRIHDCLDWLLENHLQELHPLIWSQTLLSPGLTPSLPSRRALVAKGRQTALRVIAQRFAEDISDGSSIAFSSSGMYRLPAL
;
A
#
# COMPACT_ATOMS: atom_id res chain seq x y z
N TRP A 1 -4.33 -6.18 15.97
CA TRP A 1 -5.56 -6.35 15.16
C TRP A 1 -6.00 -7.81 15.08
N ALA A 2 -5.09 -8.75 14.76
CA ALA A 2 -5.39 -10.18 14.70
C ALA A 2 -6.11 -10.76 15.94
N TRP A 3 -5.70 -10.40 17.16
CA TRP A 3 -6.40 -10.89 18.37
C TRP A 3 -7.83 -10.35 18.52
N ARG A 4 -8.10 -9.11 18.05
CA ARG A 4 -9.44 -8.52 18.11
C ARG A 4 -10.38 -9.23 17.14
N ALA A 5 -9.86 -9.65 15.99
CA ALA A 5 -10.62 -10.39 14.98
C ALA A 5 -10.96 -11.83 15.43
N THR A 6 -10.18 -12.42 16.34
CA THR A 6 -10.40 -13.77 16.86
C THR A 6 -11.04 -13.82 18.25
N ALA A 7 -11.11 -12.67 18.95
CA ALA A 7 -11.71 -12.58 20.27
C ALA A 7 -13.24 -12.60 20.20
N THR A 8 -13.84 -13.47 21.00
CA THR A 8 -15.28 -13.42 21.32
C THR A 8 -15.52 -12.44 22.48
N ASP A 9 -16.76 -12.01 22.70
CA ASP A 9 -17.08 -11.13 23.85
C ASP A 9 -16.62 -11.75 25.19
N ARG A 10 -16.71 -13.07 25.33
CA ARG A 10 -16.24 -13.81 26.53
C ARG A 10 -14.73 -13.86 26.68
N THR A 11 -13.98 -13.84 25.57
CA THR A 11 -12.52 -13.98 25.59
C THR A 11 -11.79 -12.65 25.42
N ARG A 12 -12.50 -11.56 25.09
CA ARG A 12 -11.92 -10.25 24.77
C ARG A 12 -10.98 -9.73 25.85
N ALA A 13 -11.40 -9.73 27.11
CA ALA A 13 -10.57 -9.25 28.21
C ALA A 13 -9.28 -10.07 28.38
N ALA A 14 -9.36 -11.39 28.23
CA ALA A 14 -8.20 -12.28 28.33
C ALA A 14 -7.23 -12.09 27.15
N HIS A 15 -7.74 -11.90 25.93
CA HIS A 15 -6.91 -11.60 24.77
C HIS A 15 -6.26 -10.21 24.88
N GLU A 16 -6.98 -9.22 25.41
CA GLU A 16 -6.45 -7.88 25.63
C GLU A 16 -5.32 -7.89 26.66
N LEU A 17 -5.49 -8.59 27.78
CA LEU A 17 -4.44 -8.74 28.79
C LEU A 17 -3.18 -9.39 28.20
N ARG A 18 -3.34 -10.52 27.49
CA ARG A 18 -2.19 -11.20 26.83
C ARG A 18 -1.53 -10.32 25.78
N PHE A 19 -2.31 -9.56 25.03
CA PHE A 19 -1.78 -8.59 24.07
C PHE A 19 -0.90 -7.56 24.78
N LEU A 20 -1.39 -6.97 25.87
CA LEU A 20 -0.62 -6.00 26.66
C LEU A 20 0.63 -6.62 27.29
N GLU A 21 0.55 -7.83 27.83
CA GLU A 21 1.71 -8.57 28.37
C GLU A 21 2.79 -8.80 27.30
N HIS A 22 2.40 -9.24 26.10
CA HIS A 22 3.34 -9.45 25.01
C HIS A 22 3.98 -8.14 24.53
N PHE A 23 3.21 -7.06 24.43
CA PHE A 23 3.74 -5.75 24.04
C PHE A 23 4.63 -5.15 25.13
N LYS A 24 4.31 -5.34 26.41
CA LYS A 24 5.17 -4.93 27.51
C LYS A 24 6.52 -5.66 27.45
N ARG A 25 6.49 -6.97 27.20
CA ARG A 25 7.71 -7.76 27.02
C ARG A 25 8.52 -7.30 25.81
N ALA A 26 7.87 -7.00 24.69
CA ALA A 26 8.53 -6.46 23.51
C ALA A 26 9.17 -5.10 23.80
N GLU A 27 8.46 -4.22 24.52
CA GLU A 27 9.01 -2.95 25.00
C GLU A 27 10.25 -3.17 25.88
N ASP A 28 10.21 -4.09 26.84
CA ASP A 28 11.35 -4.39 27.72
C ASP A 28 12.57 -4.91 26.96
N ILE A 29 12.35 -5.71 25.90
CA ILE A 29 13.43 -6.19 25.03
C ILE A 29 14.06 -5.04 24.24
N LEU A 30 13.25 -4.09 23.77
CA LEU A 30 13.72 -2.98 22.93
C LEU A 30 14.24 -1.78 23.74
N ALA A 31 13.83 -1.63 25.00
CA ALA A 31 14.16 -0.49 25.86
C ALA A 31 15.65 -0.15 25.99
N PRO A 32 16.60 -1.11 25.98
CA PRO A 32 18.03 -0.79 26.04
C PRO A 32 18.62 -0.19 24.76
N PHE A 33 17.88 -0.19 23.65
CA PHE A 33 18.38 0.18 22.34
C PHE A 33 17.62 1.38 21.79
N ASP A 34 18.33 2.32 21.19
CA ASP A 34 17.75 3.42 20.42
C ASP A 34 18.01 3.19 18.93
N GLY A 35 16.93 3.19 18.13
CA GLY A 35 17.03 2.89 16.70
C GLY A 35 17.76 3.98 15.91
N VAL A 36 17.69 5.23 16.35
CA VAL A 36 18.35 6.36 15.68
C VAL A 36 19.82 6.41 16.06
N ASP A 37 20.15 6.28 17.35
CA ASP A 37 21.54 6.29 17.82
C ASP A 37 22.36 5.13 17.26
N LEU A 38 21.70 4.00 16.97
CA LEU A 38 22.32 2.80 16.39
C LEU A 38 22.28 2.76 14.86
N ASP A 39 21.72 3.77 14.20
CA ASP A 39 21.49 3.78 12.75
C ASP A 39 20.79 2.51 12.25
N ALA A 40 19.74 2.11 12.96
CA ALA A 40 19.05 0.83 12.77
C ALA A 40 17.55 1.03 12.43
N PRO A 41 17.20 1.25 11.14
CA PRO A 41 15.81 1.41 10.70
C PRO A 41 14.89 0.25 11.07
N SER A 42 15.41 -0.97 11.09
CA SER A 42 14.64 -2.16 11.50
C SER A 42 14.25 -2.11 12.99
N LEU A 43 15.11 -1.57 13.84
CA LEU A 43 14.85 -1.36 15.27
C LEU A 43 13.86 -0.19 15.47
N ALA A 44 14.07 0.93 14.79
CA ALA A 44 13.14 2.07 14.82
C ALA A 44 11.74 1.68 14.31
N ALA A 45 11.65 0.83 13.29
CA ALA A 45 10.37 0.27 12.81
C ALA A 45 9.71 -0.65 13.86
N ALA A 46 10.49 -1.47 14.58
CA ALA A 46 9.97 -2.28 15.67
C ALA A 46 9.47 -1.41 16.83
N GLN A 47 10.14 -0.30 17.13
CA GLN A 47 9.69 0.68 18.12
C GLN A 47 8.39 1.38 17.69
N CYS A 48 8.25 1.76 16.40
CA CYS A 48 6.99 2.27 15.86
C CYS A 48 5.84 1.25 16.02
N ALA A 49 6.11 -0.05 15.83
CA ALA A 49 5.10 -1.09 16.01
C ALA A 49 4.56 -1.16 17.46
N LEU A 50 5.35 -0.77 18.46
CA LEU A 50 4.92 -0.71 19.87
C LEU A 50 3.80 0.31 20.13
N LEU A 51 3.57 1.28 19.22
CA LEU A 51 2.46 2.24 19.33
C LEU A 51 1.11 1.55 19.56
N ALA A 52 0.93 0.32 19.08
CA ALA A 52 -0.31 -0.44 19.28
C ALA A 52 -0.71 -0.69 20.74
N ALA A 53 0.24 -0.66 21.68
CA ALA A 53 -0.03 -0.83 23.11
C ALA A 53 0.23 0.43 23.94
N ARG A 54 0.58 1.56 23.31
CA ARG A 54 0.80 2.83 24.01
C ARG A 54 -0.52 3.44 24.45
N ARG A 55 -0.50 4.21 25.55
CA ARG A 55 -1.70 4.90 26.08
C ARG A 55 -2.17 6.04 25.17
N GLN A 56 -1.26 6.74 24.50
CA GLN A 56 -1.54 7.91 23.67
C GLN A 56 -0.74 7.86 22.35
N PRO A 57 -0.99 6.85 21.48
CA PRO A 57 -0.20 6.67 20.26
C PRO A 57 -0.36 7.83 19.27
N ARG A 58 -1.52 8.50 19.26
CA ARG A 58 -1.80 9.66 18.42
C ARG A 58 -0.82 10.82 18.61
N MET A 59 -0.30 10.99 19.83
CA MET A 59 0.65 12.06 20.15
C MET A 59 2.07 11.79 19.64
N ARG A 60 2.34 10.56 19.17
CA ARG A 60 3.69 10.10 18.81
C ARG A 60 3.80 9.56 17.39
N VAL A 61 2.69 9.11 16.79
CA VAL A 61 2.71 8.39 15.51
C VAL A 61 3.40 9.19 14.40
N ALA A 62 3.19 10.50 14.30
CA ALA A 62 3.86 11.32 13.30
C ALA A 62 5.37 11.38 13.58
N ASP A 63 5.77 11.84 14.77
CA ASP A 63 7.18 12.01 15.15
C ASP A 63 7.99 10.71 15.09
N ASP A 64 7.43 9.58 15.55
CA ASP A 64 8.15 8.30 15.58
C ASP A 64 8.40 7.78 14.15
N TYR A 65 7.43 7.93 13.25
CA TYR A 65 7.59 7.57 11.84
C TYR A 65 8.41 8.59 11.04
N GLU A 66 8.36 9.88 11.39
CA GLU A 66 9.26 10.89 10.85
C GLU A 66 10.70 10.49 11.10
N ARG A 67 11.08 10.21 12.35
CA ARG A 67 12.44 9.74 12.67
C ARG A 67 12.83 8.49 11.88
N LEU A 68 11.91 7.55 11.72
CA LEU A 68 12.16 6.33 10.97
C LEU A 68 12.37 6.60 9.47
N ILE A 69 11.57 7.47 8.86
CA ILE A 69 11.71 7.85 7.46
C ILE A 69 12.99 8.66 7.25
N ASP A 70 13.37 9.51 8.20
CA ASP A 70 14.61 10.28 8.13
C ASP A 70 15.85 9.37 8.19
N LEU A 71 15.73 8.27 8.93
CA LEU A 71 16.79 7.26 9.07
C LEU A 71 16.92 6.37 7.83
N ASP A 72 15.82 6.04 7.16
CA ASP A 72 15.81 5.22 5.92
C ASP A 72 14.87 5.82 4.86
N PRO A 73 15.27 6.96 4.26
CA PRO A 73 14.38 7.72 3.38
C PRO A 73 14.20 7.07 2.00
N ASP A 74 15.05 6.11 1.63
CA ASP A 74 14.96 5.32 0.40
C ASP A 74 13.96 4.15 0.51
N SER A 75 13.40 3.88 1.70
CA SER A 75 12.49 2.76 1.94
C SER A 75 11.02 3.21 1.91
N PRO A 76 10.28 2.90 0.82
CA PRO A 76 8.85 3.24 0.74
C PRO A 76 8.01 2.46 1.76
N ARG A 77 8.55 1.40 2.36
CA ARG A 77 7.84 0.60 3.37
C ARG A 77 7.51 1.41 4.61
N HIS A 78 8.38 2.33 5.02
CA HIS A 78 8.14 3.17 6.20
C HIS A 78 7.07 4.22 5.93
N MET A 79 7.07 4.82 4.75
CA MET A 79 6.03 5.75 4.28
C MET A 79 4.66 5.08 4.21
N ARG A 80 4.59 3.87 3.64
CA ARG A 80 3.36 3.07 3.58
C ARG A 80 2.82 2.70 4.97
N ALA A 81 3.72 2.31 5.87
CA ALA A 81 3.35 1.97 7.25
C ALA A 81 2.87 3.20 8.04
N LEU A 82 3.43 4.39 7.79
CA LEU A 82 2.92 5.66 8.32
C LEU A 82 1.47 5.89 7.88
N GLY A 83 1.19 5.71 6.59
CA GLY A 83 -0.16 5.82 6.03
C GLY A 83 -1.19 4.93 6.74
N GLU A 84 -0.85 3.65 6.91
CA GLU A 84 -1.69 2.71 7.66
C GLU A 84 -1.88 3.16 9.12
N ALA A 85 -0.82 3.61 9.79
CA ALA A 85 -0.84 4.03 11.19
C ALA A 85 -1.72 5.28 11.42
N LEU A 86 -1.82 6.16 10.43
CA LEU A 86 -2.59 7.41 10.49
C LEU A 86 -4.09 7.24 10.15
N LEU A 87 -4.54 6.07 9.72
CA LEU A 87 -5.96 5.82 9.50
C LEU A 87 -6.80 6.05 10.78
N PRO A 88 -8.07 6.49 10.68
CA PRO A 88 -8.94 6.71 11.84
C PRO A 88 -9.14 5.47 12.72
N ALA A 89 -9.14 4.28 12.11
CA ALA A 89 -9.23 3.01 12.83
C ALA A 89 -7.96 2.66 13.62
N ARG A 90 -6.90 3.47 13.53
CA ARG A 90 -5.58 3.26 14.13
C ARG A 90 -5.25 4.40 15.10
N TYR A 91 -4.34 5.31 14.73
CA TYR A 91 -3.84 6.33 15.65
C TYR A 91 -4.10 7.75 15.17
N GLY A 92 -4.62 7.95 13.96
CA GLY A 92 -4.74 9.27 13.34
C GLY A 92 -6.16 9.65 12.91
N SER A 93 -6.22 10.51 11.90
CA SER A 93 -7.42 10.96 11.19
C SER A 93 -7.06 11.20 9.74
N TYR A 94 -8.05 11.33 8.84
CA TYR A 94 -7.76 11.64 7.44
C TYR A 94 -7.04 12.99 7.25
N ASP A 95 -7.33 13.99 8.10
CA ASP A 95 -6.57 15.26 8.09
C ASP A 95 -5.10 15.05 8.45
N MET A 96 -4.80 14.22 9.46
CA MET A 96 -3.42 13.90 9.83
C MET A 96 -2.73 13.12 8.71
N LEU A 97 -3.45 12.20 8.05
CA LEU A 97 -2.94 11.45 6.91
C LEU A 97 -2.49 12.39 5.77
N ASP A 98 -3.33 13.33 5.34
CA ASP A 98 -2.95 14.27 4.26
C ASP A 98 -1.80 15.18 4.68
N LEU A 99 -1.85 15.72 5.90
CA LEU A 99 -0.79 16.59 6.43
C LEU A 99 0.57 15.88 6.43
N GLU A 100 0.63 14.67 6.99
CA GLU A 100 1.89 13.93 7.08
C GLU A 100 2.33 13.38 5.72
N ALA A 101 1.42 13.06 4.80
CA ALA A 101 1.79 12.70 3.43
C ALA A 101 2.49 13.89 2.71
N ARG A 102 1.97 15.11 2.88
CA ARG A 102 2.57 16.33 2.32
C ARG A 102 3.93 16.65 2.96
N ARG A 103 4.03 16.53 4.29
CA ARG A 103 5.30 16.71 5.01
C ARG A 103 6.35 15.69 4.57
N THR A 104 5.95 14.43 4.43
CA THR A 104 6.86 13.37 3.96
C THR A 104 7.34 13.66 2.54
N ALA A 105 6.46 14.09 1.63
CA ALA A 105 6.85 14.50 0.28
C ALA A 105 7.81 15.69 0.26
N ALA A 106 7.55 16.73 1.07
CA ALA A 106 8.47 17.85 1.21
C ALA A 106 9.84 17.42 1.75
N ARG A 107 9.85 16.53 2.74
CA ARG A 107 11.07 16.06 3.40
C ARG A 107 11.93 15.20 2.49
N THR A 108 11.32 14.29 1.74
CA THR A 108 12.03 13.35 0.87
C THR A 108 11.99 13.76 -0.61
N GLY A 109 11.74 15.04 -0.91
CA GLY A 109 11.53 15.53 -2.28
C GLY A 109 12.73 15.28 -3.21
N GLU A 110 13.95 15.37 -2.68
CA GLU A 110 15.17 15.06 -3.44
C GLU A 110 15.21 13.58 -3.89
N ILE A 111 14.70 12.67 -3.05
CA ILE A 111 14.75 11.22 -3.29
C ILE A 111 13.55 10.77 -4.12
N TRP A 112 12.35 11.26 -3.80
CA TRP A 112 11.08 10.75 -4.32
C TRP A 112 10.25 11.77 -5.10
N GLY A 113 10.58 13.06 -5.10
CA GLY A 113 9.67 14.10 -5.58
C GLY A 113 8.33 14.02 -4.84
N ALA A 114 7.23 14.01 -5.58
CA ALA A 114 5.89 13.77 -5.05
C ALA A 114 5.64 12.29 -4.66
N GLY A 115 6.55 11.37 -5.00
CA GLY A 115 6.37 9.93 -4.81
C GLY A 115 6.12 9.49 -3.38
N ALA A 116 6.69 10.19 -2.39
CA ALA A 116 6.44 9.86 -0.99
C ALA A 116 5.00 10.19 -0.55
N TYR A 117 4.35 11.20 -1.15
CA TYR A 117 2.91 11.44 -0.96
C TYR A 117 2.11 10.21 -1.39
N ALA A 118 2.42 9.67 -2.57
CA ALA A 118 1.76 8.48 -3.08
C ALA A 118 2.04 7.24 -2.21
N TRP A 119 3.28 7.06 -1.72
CA TRP A 119 3.60 5.94 -0.84
C TRP A 119 2.87 5.98 0.50
N VAL A 120 2.73 7.16 1.12
CA VAL A 120 1.95 7.31 2.35
C VAL A 120 0.49 6.93 2.11
N TYR A 121 -0.11 7.36 0.99
CA TYR A 121 -1.51 7.03 0.70
C TYR A 121 -1.76 5.60 0.22
N PHE A 122 -0.74 4.90 -0.27
CA PHE A 122 -0.89 3.62 -0.99
C PHE A 122 -1.66 2.55 -0.19
N ASP A 123 -1.13 2.17 0.98
CA ASP A 123 -1.79 1.16 1.83
C ASP A 123 -3.00 1.74 2.57
N ALA A 124 -3.02 3.06 2.85
CA ALA A 124 -4.16 3.73 3.44
C ALA A 124 -5.42 3.59 2.56
N LEU A 125 -5.29 3.83 1.25
CA LEU A 125 -6.36 3.67 0.26
C LEU A 125 -6.77 2.21 0.06
N ALA A 126 -5.85 1.27 0.24
CA ALA A 126 -6.13 -0.17 0.15
C ALA A 126 -6.92 -0.70 1.36
N LEU A 127 -6.68 -0.12 2.54
CA LEU A 127 -7.32 -0.51 3.79
C LEU A 127 -8.63 0.21 4.06
N ASP A 128 -8.72 1.49 3.68
CA ASP A 128 -9.86 2.34 3.97
C ASP A 128 -10.22 3.23 2.76
N PRO A 129 -11.31 2.92 2.03
CA PRO A 129 -11.78 3.75 0.92
C PRO A 129 -12.06 5.21 1.32
N GLY A 130 -12.33 5.50 2.60
CA GLY A 130 -12.56 6.85 3.10
C GLY A 130 -11.32 7.75 3.06
N ALA A 131 -10.11 7.17 3.00
CA ALA A 131 -8.85 7.92 2.89
C ALA A 131 -8.80 8.82 1.64
N ILE A 132 -9.58 8.49 0.60
CA ILE A 132 -9.66 9.29 -0.63
C ILE A 132 -10.29 10.67 -0.40
N THR A 133 -10.98 10.89 0.73
CA THR A 133 -11.73 12.13 1.02
C THR A 133 -10.85 13.38 1.01
N HIS A 134 -9.62 13.26 1.53
CA HIS A 134 -8.66 14.38 1.60
C HIS A 134 -7.53 14.25 0.59
N LEU A 135 -7.57 13.20 -0.24
CA LEU A 135 -6.53 12.93 -1.21
C LEU A 135 -6.54 13.99 -2.33
N ASP A 136 -5.38 14.59 -2.56
CA ASP A 136 -5.10 15.34 -3.77
C ASP A 136 -4.77 14.35 -4.91
N SER A 137 -5.78 14.03 -5.72
CA SER A 137 -5.62 13.01 -6.76
C SER A 137 -4.66 13.42 -7.88
N GLU A 138 -4.44 14.72 -8.12
CA GLU A 138 -3.48 15.17 -9.14
C GLU A 138 -2.05 15.02 -8.60
N PHE A 139 -1.82 15.48 -7.37
CA PHE A 139 -0.53 15.31 -6.70
C PHE A 139 -0.17 13.83 -6.48
N PHE A 140 -1.15 12.96 -6.23
CA PHE A 140 -0.94 11.52 -6.16
C PHE A 140 -0.49 10.94 -7.50
N VAL A 141 -1.09 11.36 -8.62
CA VAL A 141 -0.70 10.90 -9.96
C VAL A 141 0.70 11.38 -10.32
N ASP A 142 1.06 12.61 -9.99
CA ASP A 142 2.42 13.10 -10.14
C ASP A 142 3.40 12.29 -9.28
N GLY A 143 2.98 11.90 -8.06
CA GLY A 143 3.74 10.99 -7.22
C GLY A 143 3.98 9.62 -7.86
N LEU A 144 2.97 9.02 -8.50
CA LEU A 144 3.15 7.78 -9.26
C LEU A 144 4.16 7.95 -10.40
N ARG A 145 4.11 9.08 -11.11
CA ARG A 145 5.07 9.40 -12.18
C ARG A 145 6.49 9.53 -11.67
N ASP A 146 6.68 10.23 -10.55
CA ASP A 146 7.99 10.39 -9.92
C ASP A 146 8.56 9.05 -9.43
N ILE A 147 7.73 8.19 -8.82
CA ILE A 147 8.16 6.83 -8.41
C ILE A 147 8.71 6.07 -9.62
N VAL A 148 7.97 6.04 -10.72
CA VAL A 148 8.37 5.30 -11.94
C VAL A 148 9.62 5.91 -12.57
N ALA A 149 9.73 7.24 -12.60
CA ALA A 149 10.90 7.92 -13.16
C ALA A 149 12.18 7.61 -12.36
N ARG A 150 12.07 7.49 -11.03
CA ARG A 150 13.20 7.31 -10.11
C ARG A 150 13.53 5.84 -9.81
N ARG A 151 12.56 4.93 -9.95
CA ARG A 151 12.70 3.49 -9.69
C ARG A 151 12.06 2.69 -10.82
N ARG A 152 12.86 2.35 -11.84
CA ARG A 152 12.47 1.47 -12.95
C ARG A 152 12.58 -0.01 -12.59
N ASP A 153 11.97 -0.39 -11.46
CA ASP A 153 11.95 -1.78 -10.98
C ASP A 153 10.60 -2.41 -11.33
N GLN A 154 10.62 -3.54 -12.03
CA GLN A 154 9.40 -4.29 -12.39
C GLN A 154 8.59 -4.73 -11.16
N HIS A 155 9.22 -4.93 -10.01
CA HIS A 155 8.49 -5.16 -8.76
C HIS A 155 7.64 -3.96 -8.35
N VAL A 156 8.17 -2.74 -8.45
CA VAL A 156 7.43 -1.50 -8.18
C VAL A 156 6.34 -1.30 -9.24
N ILE A 157 6.65 -1.47 -10.53
CA ILE A 157 5.66 -1.33 -11.60
C ILE A 157 4.47 -2.28 -11.38
N ASN A 158 4.73 -3.55 -11.05
CA ASN A 158 3.65 -4.50 -10.74
C ASN A 158 2.82 -4.08 -9.51
N GLN A 159 3.44 -3.48 -8.49
CA GLN A 159 2.70 -2.98 -7.33
C GLN A 159 1.77 -1.84 -7.72
N LEU A 160 2.28 -0.84 -8.44
CA LEU A 160 1.48 0.30 -8.89
C LEU A 160 0.35 -0.16 -9.82
N SER A 161 0.65 -1.04 -10.78
CA SER A 161 -0.37 -1.60 -11.69
C SER A 161 -1.42 -2.41 -10.96
N ALA A 162 -1.03 -3.27 -10.02
CA ALA A 162 -1.99 -4.03 -9.22
C ALA A 162 -2.86 -3.10 -8.36
N PHE A 163 -2.29 -2.06 -7.76
CA PHE A 163 -3.03 -1.07 -6.99
C PHE A 163 -4.04 -0.31 -7.86
N CYS A 164 -3.61 0.27 -8.98
CA CYS A 164 -4.49 0.99 -9.90
C CYS A 164 -5.59 0.06 -10.45
N GLY A 165 -5.25 -1.18 -10.81
CA GLY A 165 -6.17 -2.13 -11.43
C GLY A 165 -7.09 -2.91 -10.49
N ILE A 166 -6.78 -3.00 -9.20
CA ILE A 166 -7.58 -3.76 -8.22
C ILE A 166 -8.19 -2.85 -7.17
N VAL A 167 -7.34 -2.04 -6.51
CA VAL A 167 -7.76 -1.21 -5.38
C VAL A 167 -8.56 -0.01 -5.88
N MET A 168 -8.05 0.64 -6.93
CA MET A 168 -8.70 1.82 -7.53
C MET A 168 -9.74 1.47 -8.59
N ALA A 169 -9.95 0.18 -8.91
CA ALA A 169 -10.96 -0.25 -9.84
C ALA A 169 -12.36 0.33 -9.51
N PRO A 170 -13.16 0.72 -10.51
CA PRO A 170 -14.51 1.25 -10.30
C PRO A 170 -15.36 0.33 -9.43
N LYS A 171 -16.09 0.93 -8.48
CA LYS A 171 -17.01 0.22 -7.59
C LYS A 171 -18.45 0.54 -7.98
N THR A 172 -19.35 -0.43 -7.78
CA THR A 172 -20.77 -0.31 -8.13
C THR A 172 -21.64 -0.60 -6.90
N GLY A 173 -22.92 -0.20 -6.98
CA GLY A 173 -23.87 -0.43 -5.89
C GLY A 173 -23.50 0.32 -4.61
N LYS A 174 -23.52 -0.38 -3.47
CA LYS A 174 -23.33 0.20 -2.13
C LYS A 174 -21.90 0.66 -1.86
N ASP A 175 -20.93 0.17 -2.63
CA ASP A 175 -19.50 0.49 -2.46
C ASP A 175 -19.07 1.69 -3.33
N ARG A 176 -20.00 2.29 -4.07
CA ARG A 176 -19.75 3.47 -4.90
C ARG A 176 -19.61 4.71 -4.03
N LEU A 177 -18.60 5.53 -4.29
CA LEU A 177 -18.39 6.78 -3.58
C LEU A 177 -19.26 7.90 -4.15
N SER A 178 -19.26 9.06 -3.49
CA SER A 178 -19.84 10.27 -4.07
C SER A 178 -19.15 10.64 -5.40
N SER A 179 -19.84 11.38 -6.27
CA SER A 179 -19.36 11.66 -7.63
C SER A 179 -17.96 12.27 -7.69
N SER A 180 -17.59 13.14 -6.74
CA SER A 180 -16.27 13.76 -6.69
C SER A 180 -15.17 12.77 -6.30
N LEU A 181 -15.43 11.93 -5.29
CA LEU A 181 -14.49 10.90 -4.83
C LEU A 181 -14.34 9.76 -5.85
N ASP A 182 -15.42 9.41 -6.54
CA ASP A 182 -15.39 8.49 -7.67
C ASP A 182 -14.53 9.04 -8.83
N ALA A 183 -14.54 10.36 -9.06
CA ALA A 183 -13.68 10.99 -10.07
C ALA A 183 -12.20 10.93 -9.68
N ALA A 184 -11.87 11.20 -8.41
CA ALA A 184 -10.52 11.02 -7.88
C ALA A 184 -10.03 9.57 -8.02
N ARG A 185 -10.88 8.59 -7.65
CA ARG A 185 -10.60 7.16 -7.81
C ARG A 185 -10.34 6.80 -9.27
N ARG A 186 -11.21 7.27 -10.17
CA ARG A 186 -11.10 7.01 -11.60
C ARG A 186 -9.80 7.56 -12.17
N ARG A 187 -9.41 8.79 -11.81
CA ARG A 187 -8.14 9.38 -12.24
C ARG A 187 -6.94 8.50 -11.90
N ILE A 188 -6.93 7.90 -10.70
CA ILE A 188 -5.85 7.00 -10.28
C ILE A 188 -5.96 5.65 -10.99
N HIS A 189 -7.17 5.12 -11.16
CA HIS A 189 -7.41 3.90 -11.93
C HIS A 189 -6.90 4.01 -13.37
N ASP A 190 -7.15 5.15 -14.02
CA ASP A 190 -6.78 5.40 -15.42
C ASP A 190 -5.26 5.47 -15.64
N CYS A 191 -4.47 5.67 -14.58
CA CYS A 191 -3.00 5.54 -14.65
C CYS A 191 -2.54 4.11 -14.98
N LEU A 192 -3.43 3.12 -14.87
CA LEU A 192 -3.14 1.74 -15.22
C LEU A 192 -2.70 1.60 -16.68
N ASP A 193 -3.32 2.31 -17.63
CA ASP A 193 -2.98 2.17 -19.06
C ASP A 193 -1.53 2.55 -19.31
N TRP A 194 -1.14 3.73 -18.86
CA TRP A 194 0.23 4.22 -18.93
C TRP A 194 1.24 3.26 -18.27
N LEU A 195 0.90 2.68 -17.11
CA LEU A 195 1.76 1.69 -16.44
C LEU A 195 1.89 0.39 -17.26
N LEU A 196 0.79 -0.11 -17.82
CA LEU A 196 0.77 -1.34 -18.60
C LEU A 196 1.48 -1.19 -19.95
N GLU A 197 1.20 -0.10 -20.66
CA GLU A 197 1.71 0.15 -22.01
C GLU A 197 3.19 0.55 -22.01
N ASN A 198 3.60 1.41 -21.08
CA ASN A 198 4.93 2.01 -21.14
C ASN A 198 5.96 1.38 -20.18
N HIS A 199 5.52 0.68 -19.12
CA HIS A 199 6.42 0.29 -18.03
C HIS A 199 6.39 -1.19 -17.66
N LEU A 200 5.27 -1.89 -17.86
CA LEU A 200 5.15 -3.30 -17.48
C LEU A 200 5.82 -4.21 -18.53
N GLN A 201 6.97 -4.77 -18.17
CA GLN A 201 7.77 -5.68 -19.01
C GLN A 201 7.74 -7.10 -18.47
N GLU A 202 7.67 -7.26 -17.14
CA GLU A 202 7.63 -8.55 -16.47
C GLU A 202 6.40 -8.64 -15.58
N LEU A 203 5.73 -9.79 -15.59
CA LEU A 203 4.61 -10.03 -14.69
C LEU A 203 5.10 -10.72 -13.41
N HIS A 204 4.78 -10.15 -12.24
CA HIS A 204 5.11 -10.70 -10.93
C HIS A 204 3.84 -11.18 -10.19
N PRO A 205 3.37 -12.43 -10.39
CA PRO A 205 2.07 -12.88 -9.90
C PRO A 205 1.83 -12.72 -8.40
N LEU A 206 2.87 -12.88 -7.57
CA LEU A 206 2.71 -12.79 -6.11
C LEU A 206 2.24 -11.41 -5.66
N ILE A 207 2.63 -10.34 -6.35
CA ILE A 207 2.21 -8.97 -6.01
C ILE A 207 0.72 -8.78 -6.25
N TRP A 208 0.23 -9.30 -7.38
CA TRP A 208 -1.18 -9.24 -7.77
C TRP A 208 -2.08 -10.03 -6.83
N SER A 209 -1.63 -11.20 -6.34
CA SER A 209 -2.40 -11.94 -5.35
C SER A 209 -2.32 -11.32 -3.95
N GLN A 210 -1.16 -10.76 -3.56
CA GLN A 210 -1.03 -10.02 -2.30
C GLN A 210 -1.95 -8.80 -2.25
N THR A 211 -2.14 -8.08 -3.36
CA THR A 211 -3.06 -6.93 -3.44
C THR A 211 -4.53 -7.31 -3.20
N LEU A 212 -4.90 -8.58 -3.41
CA LEU A 212 -6.24 -9.09 -3.09
C LEU A 212 -6.40 -9.44 -1.61
N LEU A 213 -5.31 -9.59 -0.87
CA LEU A 213 -5.33 -9.89 0.55
C LEU A 213 -5.35 -8.57 1.31
N SER A 214 -6.35 -8.35 2.15
CA SER A 214 -6.30 -7.21 3.06
C SER A 214 -5.12 -7.40 4.03
N PRO A 215 -4.23 -6.40 4.16
CA PRO A 215 -3.16 -6.44 5.15
C PRO A 215 -3.73 -6.76 6.55
N GLY A 216 -3.12 -7.73 7.25
CA GLY A 216 -3.49 -8.07 8.62
C GLY A 216 -4.58 -9.14 8.82
N LEU A 217 -5.11 -9.76 7.77
CA LEU A 217 -5.98 -10.93 7.88
C LEU A 217 -5.18 -12.23 8.09
N THR A 218 -5.59 -13.03 9.09
CA THR A 218 -5.00 -14.32 9.48
C THR A 218 -5.83 -15.55 9.06
N PRO A 219 -6.23 -15.76 7.79
CA PRO A 219 -6.47 -17.12 7.34
C PRO A 219 -5.12 -17.84 7.20
N SER A 220 -5.15 -19.18 7.21
CA SER A 220 -4.04 -19.97 6.67
C SER A 220 -3.72 -19.44 5.28
N LEU A 221 -2.51 -18.90 5.10
CA LEU A 221 -2.10 -18.39 3.80
C LEU A 221 -2.17 -19.55 2.79
N PRO A 222 -2.84 -19.35 1.64
CA PRO A 222 -2.84 -20.37 0.59
C PRO A 222 -1.42 -20.76 0.22
N SER A 223 -1.23 -21.98 -0.27
CA SER A 223 0.10 -22.41 -0.74
C SER A 223 0.68 -21.42 -1.76
N ARG A 224 2.01 -21.28 -1.79
CA ARG A 224 2.70 -20.40 -2.76
C ARG A 224 2.24 -20.66 -4.19
N ARG A 225 2.04 -21.93 -4.57
CA ARG A 225 1.54 -22.30 -5.89
C ARG A 225 0.15 -21.73 -6.18
N ALA A 226 -0.76 -21.78 -5.20
CA ALA A 226 -2.09 -21.20 -5.32
C ALA A 226 -2.04 -19.67 -5.45
N LEU A 227 -1.18 -18.99 -4.68
CA LEU A 227 -0.97 -17.53 -4.77
C LEU A 227 -0.42 -17.11 -6.14
N VAL A 228 0.54 -17.85 -6.68
CA VAL A 228 1.08 -17.59 -8.02
C VAL A 228 0.00 -17.76 -9.09
N ALA A 229 -0.76 -18.86 -9.05
CA ALA A 229 -1.82 -19.11 -10.02
C ALA A 229 -2.92 -18.03 -9.95
N LYS A 230 -3.38 -17.70 -8.74
CA LYS A 230 -4.41 -16.67 -8.51
C LYS A 230 -3.93 -15.29 -8.97
N GLY A 231 -2.68 -14.95 -8.63
CA GLY A 231 -2.07 -13.69 -9.02
C GLY A 231 -1.96 -13.53 -10.52
N ARG A 232 -1.47 -14.57 -11.22
CA ARG A 232 -1.36 -14.58 -12.69
C ARG A 232 -2.72 -14.44 -13.35
N GLN A 233 -3.72 -15.20 -12.89
CA GLN A 233 -5.09 -15.11 -13.42
C GLN A 233 -5.68 -13.72 -13.22
N THR A 234 -5.45 -13.13 -12.04
CA THR A 234 -5.98 -11.79 -11.72
C THR A 234 -5.33 -10.73 -12.58
N ALA A 235 -4.00 -10.76 -12.72
CA ALA A 235 -3.28 -9.83 -13.57
C ALA A 235 -3.74 -9.91 -15.02
N LEU A 236 -3.76 -11.10 -15.60
CA LEU A 236 -4.18 -11.30 -16.99
C LEU A 236 -5.62 -10.83 -17.22
N ARG A 237 -6.52 -11.05 -16.25
CA ARG A 237 -7.90 -10.54 -16.34
C ARG A 237 -7.95 -9.02 -16.34
N VAL A 238 -7.22 -8.37 -15.44
CA VAL A 238 -7.18 -6.89 -15.36
C VAL A 238 -6.59 -6.30 -16.64
N ILE A 239 -5.51 -6.89 -17.15
CA ILE A 239 -4.86 -6.46 -18.38
C ILE A 239 -5.80 -6.66 -19.58
N ALA A 240 -6.40 -7.86 -19.72
CA ALA A 240 -7.34 -8.14 -20.80
C ALA A 240 -8.58 -7.22 -20.77
N GLN A 241 -9.01 -6.77 -19.59
CA GLN A 241 -10.11 -5.80 -19.47
C GLN A 241 -9.74 -4.41 -20.01
N ARG A 242 -8.47 -3.99 -19.91
CA ARG A 242 -8.02 -2.71 -20.48
C ARG A 242 -7.82 -2.78 -21.98
N PHE A 243 -7.27 -3.89 -22.46
CA PHE A 243 -7.03 -4.12 -23.90
C PHE A 243 -8.16 -4.89 -24.58
N ALA A 244 -9.38 -4.85 -24.05
CA ALA A 244 -10.50 -5.66 -24.54
C ALA A 244 -10.85 -5.34 -26.01
N GLU A 245 -10.76 -4.06 -26.39
CA GLU A 245 -10.96 -3.63 -27.77
C GLU A 245 -9.84 -4.14 -28.67
N ASP A 246 -8.58 -4.12 -28.20
CA ASP A 246 -7.43 -4.59 -28.95
C ASP A 246 -7.44 -6.10 -29.18
N ILE A 247 -7.90 -6.91 -28.24
CA ILE A 247 -7.94 -8.38 -28.41
C ILE A 247 -9.25 -8.89 -29.03
N SER A 248 -10.18 -8.00 -29.39
CA SER A 248 -11.49 -8.36 -29.93
C SER A 248 -11.43 -9.12 -31.27
N ASP A 249 -10.34 -8.98 -32.01
CA ASP A 249 -10.08 -9.64 -33.30
C ASP A 249 -9.41 -11.02 -33.18
N GLY A 250 -9.23 -11.53 -31.95
CA GLY A 250 -8.56 -12.81 -31.68
C GLY A 250 -7.04 -12.70 -31.53
N SER A 251 -6.48 -11.49 -31.56
CA SER A 251 -5.08 -11.26 -31.21
C SER A 251 -4.79 -11.54 -29.73
N SER A 252 -3.53 -11.84 -29.43
CA SER A 252 -3.09 -12.14 -28.06
C SER A 252 -2.06 -11.13 -27.57
N ILE A 253 -1.97 -10.95 -26.25
CA ILE A 253 -1.01 -10.06 -25.62
C ILE A 253 0.16 -10.88 -25.09
N ALA A 254 1.37 -10.49 -25.46
CA ALA A 254 2.62 -11.06 -24.99
C ALA A 254 3.49 -10.02 -24.29
N PHE A 255 4.40 -10.51 -23.45
CA PHE A 255 5.37 -9.69 -22.73
C PHE A 255 6.77 -9.99 -23.25
N SER A 256 7.57 -8.94 -23.39
CA SER A 256 9.00 -9.01 -23.70
C SER A 256 9.77 -8.06 -22.79
N SER A 257 11.10 -8.17 -22.81
CA SER A 257 11.99 -7.17 -22.20
C SER A 257 11.80 -5.76 -22.77
N SER A 258 11.22 -5.61 -23.97
CA SER A 258 10.88 -4.32 -24.57
C SER A 258 9.47 -3.81 -24.20
N GLY A 259 8.70 -4.57 -23.42
CA GLY A 259 7.34 -4.21 -23.02
C GLY A 259 6.27 -5.17 -23.53
N MET A 260 5.02 -4.76 -23.33
CA MET A 260 3.83 -5.47 -23.79
C MET A 260 3.62 -5.25 -25.29
N TYR A 261 3.32 -6.32 -26.03
CA TYR A 261 3.06 -6.22 -27.46
C TYR A 261 1.96 -7.20 -27.90
N ARG A 262 1.31 -6.86 -29.01
CA ARG A 262 0.22 -7.62 -29.60
C ARG A 262 0.75 -8.64 -30.61
N LEU A 263 0.29 -9.87 -30.49
CA LEU A 263 0.50 -10.96 -31.43
C LEU A 263 -0.76 -11.14 -32.28
N PRO A 264 -0.66 -11.19 -33.62
CA PRO A 264 -1.80 -11.42 -34.50
C PRO A 264 -2.52 -12.74 -34.18
N ALA A 265 -3.81 -12.82 -34.51
CA ALA A 265 -4.55 -14.09 -34.51
C ALA A 265 -3.89 -15.06 -35.51
N LEU A 266 -3.76 -16.33 -35.11
CA LEU A 266 -3.24 -17.42 -35.96
C LEU A 266 -4.28 -17.86 -36.99
#